data_AF-A0A971CRC5-F1
#
_entry.id   AF-A0A971CRC5-F1
#
_cell.length_a   1.000
_cell.length_b   1.000
_cell.length_c   1.000
_cell.angle_alpha   90.00
_cell.angle_beta   90.00
_cell.angle_gamma   90.00
#
_symmetry.space_group_name_H-M   'P 1'
#
loop_
_entity.id
_entity.type
_entity.pdbx_description
1 polymer ?
#
loop_
_entity_poly.entity_id
_entity_poly.type
_entity_poly.pdbx_seq_one_letter_code
_entity_poly.pdbx_strand_id
1 'polypeptide(L)'
;MRCGKLEDLLAVLRRKLQGYWNYYGVIGNSMMTARYQREAMRLLYKWLNRRSQRRSMTWRQFTARQPGWKLPPPRVVETRSASALQAAVKSV
;
A
#
# COMPACT_ATOMS: atom_id res chain seq x y z
N MET A 1 -20.07 6.64 -18.92
CA MET A 1 -19.20 6.72 -17.73
C MET A 1 -18.95 5.30 -17.24
N ARG A 2 -17.73 4.74 -17.43
CA ARG A 2 -17.47 3.31 -17.15
C ARG A 2 -17.65 3.03 -15.65
N CYS A 3 -18.67 2.23 -15.31
CA CYS A 3 -18.80 1.61 -14.00
C CYS A 3 -17.70 0.54 -13.88
N GLY A 4 -16.49 0.96 -13.50
CA GLY A 4 -15.35 0.05 -13.35
C GLY A 4 -15.61 -0.95 -12.23
N LYS A 5 -15.41 -2.24 -12.51
CA LYS A 5 -15.59 -3.32 -11.52
C LYS A 5 -14.67 -3.05 -10.33
N LEU A 6 -15.10 -3.42 -9.12
CA LEU A 6 -14.29 -3.25 -7.90
C LEU A 6 -12.87 -3.83 -8.07
N GLU A 7 -12.78 -4.96 -8.76
CA GLU A 7 -11.51 -5.62 -9.08
C GLU A 7 -10.55 -4.75 -9.90
N ASP A 8 -11.05 -3.97 -10.86
CA ASP A 8 -10.22 -3.07 -11.67
C ASP A 8 -9.62 -1.96 -10.81
N LEU A 9 -10.43 -1.40 -9.91
CA LEU A 9 -9.99 -0.39 -8.95
C LEU A 9 -8.92 -0.96 -8.02
N LEU A 10 -9.15 -2.16 -7.50
CA LEU A 10 -8.20 -2.84 -6.62
C LEU A 10 -6.90 -3.18 -7.37
N ALA A 11 -6.97 -3.59 -8.64
CA ALA A 11 -5.80 -3.86 -9.46
C ALA A 11 -4.93 -2.61 -9.65
N VAL A 12 -5.55 -1.45 -9.89
CA VAL A 12 -4.83 -0.17 -9.98
C VAL A 12 -4.23 0.20 -8.62
N LEU A 13 -5.00 0.04 -7.53
CA LEU A 13 -4.53 0.34 -6.19
C LEU A 13 -3.31 -0.50 -5.80
N ARG A 14 -3.35 -1.82 -6.06
CA ARG A 14 -2.20 -2.72 -5.84
C ARG A 14 -0.95 -2.23 -6.54
N ARG A 15 -1.05 -1.86 -7.83
CA ARG A 15 0.09 -1.33 -8.61
C ARG A 15 0.62 -0.02 -8.05
N LYS A 16 -0.27 0.91 -7.66
CA LYS A 16 0.13 2.22 -7.12
C LYS A 16 0.86 2.09 -5.81
N LEU A 17 0.30 1.29 -4.92
CA LEU A 17 0.96 1.05 -3.65
C LEU A 17 2.31 0.31 -3.90
N GLN A 18 2.37 -0.66 -4.83
CA GLN A 18 3.61 -1.39 -5.16
C GLN A 18 4.75 -0.47 -5.56
N GLY A 19 4.46 0.46 -6.47
CA GLY A 19 5.43 1.49 -6.86
C GLY A 19 5.86 2.35 -5.67
N TYR A 20 4.93 2.69 -4.77
CA TYR A 20 5.25 3.50 -3.60
C TYR A 20 6.21 2.80 -2.64
N TRP A 21 6.01 1.52 -2.30
CA TRP A 21 6.97 0.83 -1.42
C TRP A 21 8.31 0.54 -2.12
N ASN A 22 8.30 0.34 -3.44
CA ASN A 22 9.56 0.21 -4.19
C ASN A 22 10.39 1.50 -4.14
N TYR A 23 9.75 2.67 -4.11
CA TYR A 23 10.44 3.97 -4.11
C TYR A 23 10.74 4.48 -2.69
N TYR A 24 9.75 4.43 -1.79
CA TYR A 24 9.83 4.99 -0.43
C TYR A 24 10.08 3.96 0.66
N GLY A 25 10.19 2.67 0.32
CA GLY A 25 10.52 1.58 1.23
C GLY A 25 11.99 1.55 1.62
N VAL A 26 12.50 2.67 2.09
CA VAL A 26 13.87 2.84 2.60
C VAL A 26 13.93 2.56 4.09
N ILE A 27 15.11 2.19 4.60
CA ILE A 27 15.32 1.96 6.02
C ILE A 27 15.06 3.27 6.78
N GLY A 28 14.30 3.19 7.88
CA GLY A 28 13.92 4.37 8.67
C GLY A 28 12.65 5.10 8.21
N ASN A 29 12.06 4.76 7.06
CA ASN A 29 10.83 5.38 6.56
C ASN A 29 9.54 4.54 6.76
N SER A 30 9.57 3.59 7.70
CA SER A 30 8.44 2.70 8.01
C SER A 30 7.20 3.49 8.50
N MET A 31 7.41 4.58 9.23
CA MET A 31 6.32 5.42 9.76
C MET A 31 5.50 6.08 8.64
N MET A 32 6.16 6.68 7.64
CA MET A 32 5.44 7.37 6.56
C MET A 32 4.81 6.39 5.59
N THR A 33 5.45 5.25 5.32
CA THR A 33 4.86 4.19 4.49
C THR A 33 3.60 3.59 5.14
N ALA A 34 3.59 3.40 6.46
CA ALA A 34 2.39 2.99 7.21
C ALA A 34 1.29 4.07 7.19
N ARG A 35 1.67 5.34 7.35
CA ARG A 35 0.73 6.48 7.24
C ARG A 35 0.10 6.54 5.86
N TYR A 36 0.89 6.38 4.81
CA TYR A 36 0.42 6.38 3.43
C TYR A 36 -0.60 5.28 3.18
N GLN A 37 -0.33 4.05 3.63
CA GLN A 37 -1.27 2.94 3.51
C GLN A 37 -2.60 3.25 4.23
N ARG A 38 -2.55 3.80 5.44
CA ARG A 38 -3.74 4.17 6.22
C ARG A 38 -4.60 5.20 5.49
N GLU A 39 -3.99 6.26 4.97
CA GLU A 39 -4.72 7.29 4.23
C GLU A 39 -5.28 6.77 2.90
N ALA A 40 -4.55 5.90 2.21
CA ALA A 40 -5.05 5.23 1.01
C ALA A 40 -6.31 4.39 1.31
N MET A 41 -6.35 3.66 2.44
CA MET A 41 -7.52 2.88 2.85
C MET A 41 -8.72 3.77 3.23
N ARG A 42 -8.47 4.88 3.94
CA ARG A 42 -9.51 5.87 4.27
C ARG A 42 -10.12 6.51 3.02
N LEU A 43 -9.28 6.85 2.05
CA LEU A 43 -9.73 7.37 0.76
C LEU A 43 -10.55 6.31 0.01
N LEU A 44 -10.08 5.07 -0.06
CA LEU A 44 -10.83 3.99 -0.70
C LEU A 44 -12.21 3.80 -0.05
N TYR A 45 -12.28 3.75 1.28
CA TYR A 45 -13.54 3.67 2.03
C TYR A 45 -14.49 4.82 1.70
N LYS A 46 -14.00 6.07 1.73
CA LYS A 46 -14.76 7.28 1.40
C LYS A 46 -15.35 7.18 -0.02
N TRP A 47 -14.54 6.81 -0.99
CA TRP A 47 -14.96 6.77 -2.39
C TRP A 47 -15.86 5.57 -2.72
N LEU A 48 -15.67 4.42 -2.08
CA LEU A 48 -16.58 3.27 -2.22
C LEU A 48 -17.96 3.58 -1.65
N ASN A 49 -18.03 4.23 -0.48
CA ASN A 49 -19.29 4.66 0.11
C ASN A 49 -19.99 5.75 -0.70
N ARG A 50 -19.25 6.64 -1.36
CA ARG A 50 -19.82 7.65 -2.25
C ARG A 50 -20.35 7.07 -3.57
N ARG A 51 -19.78 5.97 -4.06
CA ARG A 51 -20.16 5.33 -5.33
C ARG A 51 -21.38 4.42 -5.22
N SER A 52 -21.69 3.96 -4.01
CA SER A 52 -22.78 3.02 -3.75
C SER A 52 -24.10 3.78 -3.54
N GLN A 53 -25.11 3.48 -4.35
CA GLN A 53 -26.51 3.88 -4.11
C GLN A 53 -27.14 3.11 -2.91
N ARG A 54 -26.48 2.08 -2.38
CA ARG A 54 -26.91 1.33 -1.18
C ARG A 54 -26.38 1.95 0.11
N ARG A 55 -27.08 1.65 1.23
CA ARG A 55 -26.69 1.95 2.62
C ARG A 55 -25.17 1.93 2.81
N SER A 56 -24.65 3.03 3.38
CA SER A 56 -23.23 3.27 3.65
C SER A 56 -22.62 2.07 4.38
N MET A 57 -21.55 1.51 3.81
CA MET A 57 -20.75 0.46 4.45
C MET A 57 -20.07 1.06 5.68
N THR A 58 -20.13 0.36 6.82
CA THR A 58 -19.44 0.79 8.03
C THR A 58 -17.93 0.48 7.94
N TRP A 59 -17.11 1.19 8.72
CA TRP A 59 -15.68 0.91 8.77
C TRP A 59 -15.37 -0.56 9.13
N ARG A 60 -16.16 -1.15 10.05
CA ARG A 60 -16.04 -2.56 10.45
C ARG A 60 -16.30 -3.53 9.30
N GLN A 61 -17.28 -3.24 8.45
CA GLN A 61 -17.56 -4.05 7.26
C GLN A 61 -16.47 -3.90 6.20
N PHE A 62 -15.91 -2.69 6.06
CA PHE A 62 -14.79 -2.42 5.16
C PHE A 62 -13.54 -3.20 5.58
N THR A 63 -13.15 -3.13 6.85
CA THR A 63 -11.96 -3.83 7.36
C THR A 63 -12.14 -5.36 7.33
N ALA A 64 -13.35 -5.88 7.55
CA ALA A 64 -13.64 -7.31 7.42
C ALA A 64 -13.47 -7.82 5.98
N ARG A 65 -13.70 -6.98 4.96
CA ARG A 65 -13.52 -7.34 3.54
C ARG A 65 -12.09 -7.19 3.06
N GLN A 66 -11.30 -6.35 3.71
CA GLN A 66 -9.94 -6.00 3.28
C GLN A 66 -9.00 -7.20 3.08
N PRO A 67 -9.00 -8.26 3.93
CA PRO A 67 -8.15 -9.43 3.72
C PRO A 67 -8.35 -10.12 2.36
N GLY A 68 -9.57 -10.08 1.81
CA GLY A 68 -9.88 -10.69 0.52
C GLY A 68 -9.26 -9.98 -0.69
N TRP A 69 -8.84 -8.72 -0.55
CA TRP A 69 -8.36 -7.90 -1.68
C TRP A 69 -6.88 -8.10 -2.03
N LYS A 70 -6.15 -8.87 -1.21
CA LYS A 70 -4.71 -9.17 -1.41
C LYS A 70 -3.89 -7.90 -1.67
N LEU A 71 -4.12 -6.86 -0.87
CA LEU A 71 -3.35 -5.62 -0.97
C LEU A 71 -1.93 -5.86 -0.44
N PRO A 72 -0.88 -5.43 -1.17
CA PRO A 72 0.47 -5.60 -0.70
C PRO A 72 0.70 -4.80 0.59
N PRO A 73 1.41 -5.35 1.58
CA PRO A 73 1.77 -4.63 2.80
C PRO A 73 2.96 -3.70 2.56
N PRO A 74 3.14 -2.67 3.41
CA PRO A 74 4.33 -1.85 3.37
C PRO A 74 5.57 -2.68 3.61
N ARG A 75 6.52 -2.56 2.69
CA ARG A 75 7.76 -3.32 2.67
C ARG A 75 8.94 -2.35 2.62
N VAL A 76 9.96 -2.65 3.41
CA VAL A 76 11.30 -2.08 3.24
C VAL A 76 12.00 -2.89 2.15
N VAL A 77 12.36 -2.20 1.07
CA VAL A 77 13.03 -2.78 -0.11
C VAL A 77 14.53 -2.56 -0.04
N GLU A 78 14.95 -1.46 0.58
CA GLU A 78 16.36 -1.19 0.79
C GLU A 78 17.00 -2.27 1.66
N THR A 79 17.97 -2.97 1.08
CA THR A 79 18.86 -3.87 1.81
C THR A 79 20.15 -3.10 2.02
N ARG A 80 20.64 -3.06 3.27
CA ARG A 80 21.98 -2.54 3.56
C ARG A 80 22.96 -3.41 2.76
N SER A 81 23.45 -2.90 1.63
CA SER A 81 24.21 -3.68 0.67
C SER A 81 25.44 -4.28 1.35
N ALA A 82 25.45 -5.61 1.51
CA ALA A 82 26.57 -6.35 2.07
C ALA A 82 27.86 -6.12 1.26
N SER A 83 27.75 -5.73 -0.01
CA SER A 83 28.86 -5.36 -0.89
C SER A 83 29.60 -4.09 -0.44
N ALA A 84 28.93 -3.12 0.18
CA ALA A 84 29.57 -1.89 0.66
C ALA A 84 30.37 -2.12 1.96
N LEU A 85 29.88 -3.02 2.83
CA LEU A 85 30.58 -3.41 4.05
C LEU A 85 31.81 -4.28 3.76
N GLN A 86 31.73 -5.19 2.78
CA GLN A 86 32.88 -6.02 2.37
C GLN A 86 33.97 -5.21 1.66
N ALA A 87 33.62 -4.14 0.94
CA ALA A 87 34.59 -3.26 0.29
C ALA A 87 35.40 -2.43 1.31
N ALA A 88 34.78 -1.97 2.39
CA ALA A 88 35.45 -1.17 3.43
C ALA A 88 36.37 -1.98 4.35
N VAL A 89 36.09 -3.29 4.53
CA VAL A 89 36.91 -4.19 5.37
C VAL A 89 38.17 -4.69 4.63
N LYS A 90 38.17 -4.70 3.29
CA LYS A 90 39.33 -5.10 2.47
C LYS A 90 40.33 -3.98 2.16
N SER A 91 40.01 -2.74 2.54
CA SER A 91 40.83 -1.55 2.35
C SER A 91 41.60 -1.11 3.60
N VAL A 92 41.61 -1.95 4.65
CA VAL A 92 42.40 -1.82 5.88
C VAL A 92 43.38 -2.99 5.92
#